data_AF-V4TY51-F1
#
_entry.id   AF-V4TY51-F1
#
_cell.length_a   1.000
_cell.length_b   1.000
_cell.length_c   1.000
_cell.angle_alpha   90.00
_cell.angle_beta   90.00
_cell.angle_gamma   90.00
#
_symmetry.space_group_name_H-M   'P 1'
#
loop_
_entity.id
_entity.type
_entity.pdbx_description
1 polymer ?
#
loop_
_entity_poly.entity_id
_entity_poly.type
_entity_poly.pdbx_seq_one_letter_code
_entity_poly.pdbx_strand_id
1 'polypeptide(L)'
;MCYARSSIRSTIDRYKKACSDNSNSGTVTEINAQYYQQESAKLRQQIQMLQNSNRHLMGDSLSSLTVKELKQLENRLERGITRIRSKKHEMLLAEIEFLQKREIELENESVCLRSKIAEMERFQQANMVTGQELNAIHALASRNFFSPAIIEGGVTAYSHPDKKILHLG
;
A
#
# COMPACT_ATOMS: atom_id res chain seq x y z
N MET A 1 79.87 54.00 -16.16
CA MET A 1 78.56 53.48 -15.69
C MET A 1 78.27 52.15 -16.37
N CYS A 2 78.09 51.02 -15.65
CA CYS A 2 77.32 49.84 -16.13
C CYS A 2 77.25 48.61 -15.19
N TYR A 3 77.68 48.66 -13.92
CA TYR A 3 77.53 47.51 -13.01
C TYR A 3 76.04 47.14 -12.74
N ALA A 4 75.15 48.12 -12.70
CA ALA A 4 73.71 47.90 -12.46
C ALA A 4 73.00 47.15 -13.60
N ARG A 5 73.37 47.41 -14.86
CA ARG A 5 72.74 46.75 -16.04
C ARG A 5 73.03 45.24 -16.07
N SER A 6 74.25 44.85 -15.73
CA SER A 6 74.65 43.43 -15.62
C SER A 6 73.95 42.74 -14.44
N SER A 7 73.88 43.41 -13.29
CA SER A 7 73.20 42.91 -12.09
C SER A 7 71.69 42.69 -12.30
N ILE A 8 71.01 43.65 -12.94
CA ILE A 8 69.57 43.54 -13.27
C ILE A 8 69.32 42.38 -14.24
N ARG A 9 70.15 42.25 -15.29
CA ARG A 9 69.99 41.16 -16.26
C ARG A 9 70.22 39.78 -15.63
N SER A 10 71.26 39.66 -14.80
CA SER A 10 71.52 38.45 -14.01
C SER A 10 70.38 38.10 -13.05
N THR A 11 69.72 39.11 -12.47
CA THR A 11 68.58 38.92 -11.57
C THR A 11 67.33 38.47 -12.35
N ILE A 12 67.07 39.06 -13.51
CA ILE A 12 65.99 38.65 -14.42
C ILE A 12 66.19 37.22 -14.91
N ASP A 13 67.40 36.86 -15.32
CA ASP A 13 67.70 35.51 -15.81
C ASP A 13 67.57 34.46 -14.70
N ARG A 14 67.98 34.78 -13.46
CA ARG A 14 67.72 33.94 -12.28
C ARG A 14 66.23 33.77 -11.98
N TYR A 15 65.45 34.84 -12.08
CA TYR A 15 64.01 34.77 -11.83
C TYR A 15 63.30 33.93 -12.89
N LYS A 16 63.65 34.12 -14.16
CA LYS A 16 63.16 33.28 -15.28
C LYS A 16 63.49 31.82 -15.05
N LYS A 17 64.74 31.52 -14.67
CA LYS A 17 65.20 30.16 -14.40
C LYS A 17 64.46 29.52 -13.23
N ALA A 18 64.30 30.23 -12.12
CA ALA A 18 63.53 29.75 -10.96
C ALA A 18 62.04 29.51 -11.29
N CYS A 19 61.42 30.33 -12.13
CA CYS A 19 60.04 30.13 -12.58
C CYS A 19 59.89 28.91 -13.49
N SER A 20 60.86 28.64 -14.37
CA SER A 20 60.89 27.44 -15.20
C SER A 20 61.30 26.17 -14.45
N ASP A 21 62.12 26.28 -13.41
CA ASP A 21 62.53 25.14 -12.57
C ASP A 21 61.36 24.67 -11.67
N ASN A 22 60.44 25.59 -11.31
CA ASN A 22 59.18 25.24 -10.63
C ASN A 22 58.19 24.48 -11.54
N SER A 23 58.48 24.32 -12.83
CA SER A 23 57.70 23.47 -13.75
C SER A 23 57.99 21.98 -13.56
N ASN A 24 59.00 21.60 -12.77
CA ASN A 24 59.27 20.19 -12.45
C ASN A 24 58.36 19.62 -11.34
N SER A 25 57.67 20.48 -10.59
CA SER A 25 56.55 20.10 -9.73
C SER A 25 55.30 20.70 -10.34
N GLY A 26 54.44 19.87 -10.94
CA GLY A 26 53.20 20.33 -11.57
C GLY A 26 52.46 21.34 -10.69
N THR A 27 51.85 22.34 -11.29
CA THR A 27 51.08 23.34 -10.53
C THR A 27 50.01 22.63 -9.70
N VAL A 28 49.58 23.22 -8.56
CA VAL A 28 48.49 22.64 -7.74
C VAL A 28 47.27 22.27 -8.59
N THR A 29 46.97 23.08 -9.61
CA THR A 29 45.91 22.82 -10.60
C THR A 29 46.17 21.56 -11.44
N GLU A 30 47.38 21.35 -11.94
CA GLU A 30 47.75 20.16 -12.71
C GLU A 30 47.73 18.88 -11.86
N ILE A 31 48.24 18.95 -10.62
CA ILE A 31 48.19 17.84 -9.67
C ILE A 31 46.72 17.46 -9.38
N ASN A 32 45.86 18.45 -9.14
CA ASN A 32 44.43 18.22 -8.92
C ASN A 32 43.75 17.64 -10.16
N ALA A 33 44.07 18.12 -11.36
CA ALA A 33 43.53 17.59 -12.60
C ALA A 33 43.93 16.12 -12.81
N GLN A 34 45.21 15.78 -12.58
CA GLN A 34 45.69 14.39 -12.64
C GLN A 34 45.02 13.49 -11.61
N TYR A 35 44.84 13.98 -10.38
CA TYR A 35 44.12 13.27 -9.33
C TYR A 35 42.69 12.93 -9.77
N TYR A 36 41.91 13.90 -10.24
CA TYR A 36 40.54 13.66 -10.69
C TYR A 36 40.47 12.77 -11.93
N GLN A 37 41.46 12.87 -12.83
CA GLN A 37 41.55 11.97 -13.98
C GLN A 37 41.77 10.52 -13.54
N GLN A 38 42.67 10.29 -12.58
CA GLN A 38 42.92 8.97 -12.00
C GLN A 38 41.68 8.43 -11.29
N GLU A 39 41.00 9.25 -10.49
CA GLU A 39 39.80 8.83 -9.76
C GLU A 39 38.65 8.49 -10.72
N SER A 40 38.49 9.30 -11.77
CA SER A 40 37.54 9.03 -12.85
C SER A 40 37.86 7.72 -13.58
N ALA A 41 39.14 7.39 -13.78
CA ALA A 41 39.55 6.12 -14.39
C ALA A 41 39.23 4.92 -13.49
N LYS A 42 39.47 5.02 -12.18
CA LYS A 42 39.07 3.99 -11.20
C LYS A 42 37.57 3.74 -11.21
N LEU A 43 36.77 4.81 -11.21
CA LEU A 43 35.31 4.70 -11.26
C LEU A 43 34.82 4.03 -12.55
N ARG A 44 35.39 4.39 -13.71
CA ARG A 44 35.09 3.73 -14.99
C ARG A 44 35.38 2.23 -14.93
N GLN A 45 36.53 1.84 -14.36
CA GLN A 45 36.88 0.44 -14.20
C GLN A 45 35.88 -0.29 -13.27
N GLN A 46 35.47 0.32 -12.16
CA GLN A 46 34.46 -0.24 -11.26
C GLN A 46 33.12 -0.46 -11.96
N ILE A 47 32.67 0.52 -12.74
CA ILE A 47 31.43 0.40 -13.55
C ILE A 47 31.54 -0.78 -14.51
N GLN A 48 32.66 -0.90 -15.23
CA GLN A 48 32.86 -2.00 -16.18
C GLN A 48 32.87 -3.37 -15.48
N MET A 49 33.50 -3.48 -14.30
CA MET A 49 33.48 -4.71 -13.51
C MET A 49 32.06 -5.09 -13.07
N LEU A 50 31.27 -4.10 -12.61
CA LEU A 50 29.87 -4.33 -12.22
C LEU A 50 29.00 -4.74 -13.42
N GLN A 51 29.17 -4.11 -14.57
CA GLN A 51 28.46 -4.46 -15.80
C GLN A 51 28.79 -5.89 -16.26
N ASN A 52 30.06 -6.28 -16.20
CA ASN A 52 30.47 -7.66 -16.49
C ASN A 52 29.85 -8.66 -15.51
N SER A 53 29.88 -8.34 -14.21
CA SER A 53 29.24 -9.14 -13.17
C SER A 53 27.74 -9.34 -13.43
N ASN A 54 27.03 -8.27 -13.81
CA ASN A 54 25.61 -8.36 -14.19
C ASN A 54 25.38 -9.24 -15.41
N ARG A 55 26.20 -9.10 -16.47
CA ARG A 55 26.10 -9.98 -17.65
C ARG A 55 26.25 -11.45 -17.27
N HIS A 56 27.26 -11.78 -16.46
CA HIS A 56 27.43 -13.15 -15.98
C HIS A 56 26.23 -13.64 -15.16
N LEU A 57 25.67 -12.81 -14.28
CA LEU A 57 24.46 -13.17 -13.51
C LEU A 57 23.23 -13.41 -14.39
N MET A 58 23.16 -12.74 -15.54
CA MET A 58 22.13 -12.93 -16.56
C MET A 58 22.38 -14.14 -17.46
N GLY A 59 23.52 -14.83 -17.31
CA GLY A 59 23.89 -15.98 -18.13
C GLY A 59 24.65 -15.63 -19.42
N ASP A 60 25.08 -14.37 -19.58
CA ASP A 60 25.81 -13.91 -20.77
C ASP A 60 27.33 -13.98 -20.57
N SER A 61 28.08 -14.05 -21.68
CA SER A 61 29.56 -13.99 -21.69
C SER A 61 30.26 -15.00 -20.77
N LEU A 62 29.64 -16.17 -20.55
CA LEU A 62 30.16 -17.17 -19.61
C LEU A 62 31.44 -17.86 -20.10
N SER A 63 31.71 -17.85 -21.41
CA SER A 63 32.90 -18.46 -22.01
C SER A 63 34.21 -17.83 -21.55
N SER A 64 34.20 -16.60 -21.01
CA SER A 64 35.38 -15.96 -20.44
C SER A 64 35.67 -16.36 -19.00
N LEU A 65 34.78 -17.11 -18.35
CA LEU A 65 34.94 -17.54 -16.96
C LEU A 65 35.66 -18.88 -16.88
N THR A 66 36.52 -19.01 -15.88
CA THR A 66 37.08 -20.31 -15.49
C THR A 66 36.03 -21.20 -14.83
N VAL A 67 36.27 -22.51 -14.78
CA VAL A 67 35.39 -23.48 -14.10
C VAL A 67 35.15 -23.09 -12.63
N LYS A 68 36.18 -22.57 -11.95
CA LYS A 68 36.08 -22.11 -10.56
C LYS A 68 35.13 -20.92 -10.42
N GLU A 69 35.26 -19.93 -11.29
CA GLU A 69 34.40 -18.74 -11.30
C GLU A 69 32.96 -19.09 -11.68
N LEU A 70 32.78 -20.00 -12.63
CA LEU A 70 31.45 -20.49 -13.03
C LEU A 70 30.75 -21.19 -11.86
N LYS A 71 31.47 -22.04 -11.11
CA LYS A 71 30.93 -22.67 -9.90
C LYS A 71 30.59 -21.65 -8.83
N GLN A 72 31.37 -20.58 -8.66
CA GLN A 72 31.04 -19.50 -7.73
C GLN A 72 29.79 -18.74 -8.15
N LEU A 73 29.64 -18.46 -9.45
CA LEU A 73 28.47 -17.81 -10.03
C LEU A 73 27.20 -18.65 -9.82
N GLU A 74 27.26 -19.94 -10.13
CA GLU A 74 26.17 -20.91 -9.90
C GLU A 74 25.74 -20.91 -8.43
N ASN A 75 26.69 -21.05 -7.50
CA ASN A 75 26.40 -21.02 -6.07
C ASN A 75 25.76 -19.70 -5.62
N ARG A 76 26.15 -18.58 -6.22
CA ARG A 76 25.57 -17.27 -5.92
C ARG A 76 24.13 -17.18 -6.44
N LEU A 77 23.86 -17.68 -7.64
CA LEU A 77 22.52 -17.73 -8.23
C LEU A 77 21.61 -18.66 -7.43
N GLU A 78 22.07 -19.85 -7.06
CA GLU A 78 21.29 -20.82 -6.28
C GLU A 78 20.84 -20.25 -4.93
N ARG A 79 21.74 -19.57 -4.21
CA ARG A 79 21.39 -18.86 -2.97
C ARG A 79 20.38 -17.74 -3.21
N GLY A 80 20.54 -16.98 -4.30
CA GLY A 80 19.60 -15.91 -4.67
C GLY A 80 18.20 -16.45 -4.96
N ILE A 81 18.12 -17.50 -5.77
CA ILE A 81 16.87 -18.17 -6.13
C ILE A 81 16.20 -18.75 -4.89
N THR A 82 16.96 -19.42 -4.03
CA THR A 82 16.43 -19.96 -2.76
C THR A 82 15.82 -18.85 -1.91
N ARG A 83 16.52 -17.73 -1.72
CA ARG A 83 15.99 -16.57 -0.97
C ARG A 83 14.71 -16.00 -1.59
N ILE A 84 14.66 -15.87 -2.92
CA ILE A 84 13.46 -15.38 -3.64
C ILE A 84 12.28 -16.34 -3.42
N ARG A 85 12.51 -17.65 -3.56
CA ARG A 85 11.47 -18.67 -3.34
C ARG A 85 10.94 -18.64 -1.91
N SER A 86 11.83 -18.62 -0.91
CA SER A 86 11.42 -18.51 0.49
C SER A 86 10.59 -17.25 0.74
N LYS A 87 11.03 -16.09 0.24
CA LYS A 87 10.29 -14.84 0.43
C LYS A 87 8.92 -14.85 -0.23
N LYS A 88 8.83 -15.39 -1.46
CA LYS A 88 7.54 -15.56 -2.15
C LYS A 88 6.61 -16.50 -1.38
N HIS A 89 7.15 -17.59 -0.83
CA HIS A 89 6.37 -18.53 -0.05
C HIS A 89 5.81 -17.89 1.22
N GLU A 90 6.63 -17.18 1.99
CA GLU A 90 6.19 -16.42 3.17
C GLU A 90 5.07 -15.42 2.83
N MET A 91 5.22 -14.67 1.73
CA MET A 91 4.21 -13.70 1.31
C MET A 91 2.89 -14.37 0.89
N LEU A 92 2.96 -15.50 0.18
CA LEU A 92 1.78 -16.26 -0.20
C LEU A 92 1.04 -16.83 1.02
N LEU A 93 1.78 -17.34 2.01
CA LEU A 93 1.17 -17.82 3.26
C LEU A 93 0.45 -16.69 4.00
N ALA A 94 1.09 -15.53 4.13
CA ALA A 94 0.46 -14.36 4.75
C ALA A 94 -0.81 -13.91 4.02
N GLU A 95 -0.81 -13.93 2.69
CA GLU A 95 -1.99 -13.60 1.88
C GLU A 95 -3.11 -14.62 2.05
N ILE A 96 -2.78 -15.92 2.09
CA ILE A 96 -3.76 -16.99 2.34
C ILE A 96 -4.40 -16.80 3.72
N GLU A 97 -3.61 -16.59 4.76
CA GLU A 97 -4.11 -16.37 6.12
C GLU A 97 -5.02 -15.13 6.20
N PHE A 98 -4.65 -14.05 5.53
CA PHE A 98 -5.46 -12.83 5.45
C PHE A 98 -6.81 -13.09 4.77
N LEU A 99 -6.80 -13.77 3.62
CA LEU A 99 -8.02 -14.08 2.87
C LEU A 99 -8.94 -15.04 3.62
N GLN A 100 -8.40 -16.05 4.29
CA GLN A 100 -9.17 -16.98 5.13
C GLN A 100 -9.85 -16.24 6.30
N LYS A 101 -9.14 -15.34 6.97
CA LYS A 101 -9.75 -14.52 8.02
C LYS A 101 -10.88 -13.65 7.44
N ARG A 102 -10.66 -13.05 6.27
CA ARG A 102 -11.67 -12.20 5.62
C ARG A 102 -12.91 -12.99 5.18
N GLU A 103 -12.72 -14.22 4.71
CA GLU A 103 -13.81 -15.14 4.37
C GLU A 103 -14.69 -15.40 5.60
N ILE A 104 -14.09 -15.78 6.73
CA ILE A 104 -14.81 -16.02 7.99
C ILE A 104 -15.59 -14.79 8.45
N GLU A 105 -14.99 -13.59 8.38
CA GLU A 105 -15.66 -12.33 8.72
C GLU A 105 -16.91 -12.09 7.86
N LEU A 106 -16.79 -12.31 6.54
CA LEU A 106 -17.89 -12.13 5.60
C LEU A 106 -18.99 -13.18 5.77
N GLU A 107 -18.62 -14.44 6.06
CA GLU A 107 -19.58 -15.50 6.37
C GLU A 107 -20.40 -15.14 7.62
N ASN A 108 -19.73 -14.69 8.68
CA ASN A 108 -20.38 -14.25 9.92
C ASN A 108 -21.33 -13.08 9.67
N GLU A 109 -20.92 -12.08 8.88
CA GLU A 109 -21.76 -10.96 8.48
C GLU A 109 -22.98 -11.43 7.67
N SER A 110 -22.78 -12.36 6.73
CA SER A 110 -23.88 -12.94 5.93
C SER A 110 -24.91 -13.66 6.80
N VAL A 111 -24.46 -14.48 7.76
CA VAL A 111 -25.33 -15.18 8.70
C VAL A 111 -26.12 -14.20 9.58
N CYS A 112 -25.46 -13.15 10.07
CA CYS A 112 -26.11 -12.09 10.85
C CYS A 112 -27.22 -11.39 10.05
N LEU A 113 -26.92 -10.99 8.82
CA LEU A 113 -27.88 -10.32 7.94
C LEU A 113 -29.07 -11.23 7.61
N ARG A 114 -28.84 -12.50 7.27
CA ARG A 114 -29.91 -13.47 7.01
C ARG A 114 -30.82 -13.67 8.23
N SER A 115 -30.23 -13.74 9.43
CA SER A 115 -30.99 -13.85 10.67
C SER A 115 -31.87 -12.63 10.92
N LYS A 116 -31.33 -11.42 10.68
CA LYS A 116 -32.07 -10.16 10.82
C LYS A 116 -33.20 -10.03 9.81
N ILE A 117 -32.99 -10.46 8.56
CA ILE A 117 -34.06 -10.51 7.54
C ILE A 117 -35.18 -11.43 8.00
N ALA A 118 -34.85 -12.65 8.43
CA ALA A 118 -35.86 -13.61 8.89
C ALA A 118 -36.64 -13.11 10.11
N GLU A 119 -36.00 -12.37 11.03
CA GLU A 119 -36.68 -11.73 12.14
C GLU A 119 -37.65 -10.62 11.70
N MET A 120 -37.22 -9.76 10.77
CA MET A 120 -38.07 -8.70 10.21
C MET A 120 -39.28 -9.28 9.48
N GLU A 121 -39.11 -10.36 8.72
CA GLU A 121 -40.21 -11.05 8.03
C GLU A 121 -41.22 -11.63 9.03
N ARG A 122 -40.75 -12.25 10.14
CA ARG A 122 -41.64 -12.72 11.21
C ARG A 122 -42.40 -11.58 11.87
N PHE A 123 -41.74 -10.44 12.13
CA PHE A 123 -42.38 -9.27 12.73
C PHE A 123 -43.45 -8.67 11.79
N GLN A 124 -43.17 -8.61 10.49
CA GLN A 124 -44.15 -8.17 9.50
C GLN A 124 -45.36 -9.11 9.43
N GLN A 125 -45.15 -10.43 9.39
CA GLN A 125 -46.23 -11.41 9.39
C GLN A 125 -47.09 -11.30 10.66
N ALA A 126 -46.47 -11.21 11.84
CA ALA A 126 -47.18 -11.05 13.11
C ALA A 126 -48.03 -9.78 13.14
N ASN A 127 -47.51 -8.64 12.65
CA ASN A 127 -48.27 -7.40 12.58
C ASN A 127 -49.44 -7.49 11.59
N MET A 128 -49.27 -8.18 10.46
CA MET A 128 -50.36 -8.38 9.50
C MET A 128 -51.49 -9.25 10.08
N VAL A 129 -51.15 -10.33 10.78
CA VAL A 129 -52.14 -11.19 11.46
C VAL A 129 -52.87 -10.40 12.55
N THR A 130 -52.13 -9.69 13.40
CA THR A 130 -52.74 -8.89 14.48
C THR A 130 -53.65 -7.78 13.93
N GLY A 131 -53.27 -7.14 12.82
CA GLY A 131 -54.10 -6.14 12.14
C GLY A 131 -55.38 -6.74 11.54
N GLN A 132 -55.31 -7.93 10.97
CA GLN A 132 -56.49 -8.66 10.47
C GLN A 132 -57.41 -9.09 11.61
N GLU A 133 -56.87 -9.57 12.73
CA GLU A 133 -57.65 -9.91 13.93
C GLU A 133 -58.35 -8.68 14.52
N LEU A 134 -57.65 -7.55 14.65
CA LEU A 134 -58.25 -6.28 15.08
C LEU A 134 -59.37 -5.82 14.16
N ASN A 135 -59.17 -5.92 12.84
CA ASN A 135 -60.20 -5.58 11.87
C ASN A 135 -61.40 -6.54 11.92
N ALA A 136 -61.17 -7.83 12.14
CA ALA A 136 -62.23 -8.83 12.30
C ALA A 136 -63.03 -8.60 13.58
N ILE A 137 -62.36 -8.31 14.71
CA ILE A 137 -63.01 -7.95 15.97
C ILE A 137 -63.86 -6.67 15.80
N HIS A 138 -63.33 -5.65 15.12
CA HIS A 138 -64.08 -4.43 14.81
C HIS A 138 -65.30 -4.69 13.92
N ALA A 139 -65.17 -5.55 12.91
CA ALA A 139 -66.28 -5.93 12.03
C ALA A 139 -67.37 -6.73 12.76
N LEU A 140 -66.99 -7.66 13.65
CA LEU A 140 -67.92 -8.40 14.50
C LEU A 140 -68.65 -7.49 15.49
N ALA A 141 -67.92 -6.57 16.15
CA ALA A 141 -68.52 -5.58 17.04
C ALA A 141 -69.51 -4.66 16.30
N SER A 142 -69.17 -4.23 15.08
CA SER A 142 -70.05 -3.39 14.24
C SER A 142 -71.32 -4.13 13.80
N ARG A 143 -71.21 -5.44 13.50
CA ARG A 143 -72.36 -6.28 13.12
C ARG A 143 -73.28 -6.57 14.31
N ASN A 144 -72.73 -6.72 15.51
CA ASN A 144 -73.51 -6.90 16.73
C ASN A 144 -74.18 -5.60 17.21
N PHE A 145 -73.71 -4.43 16.76
CA PHE A 145 -74.35 -3.13 17.02
C PHE A 145 -75.59 -2.87 16.14
N PHE A 146 -75.77 -3.60 15.04
CA PHE A 146 -76.94 -3.51 14.17
C PHE A 146 -77.60 -4.88 14.02
N SER A 147 -78.34 -5.27 15.06
CA SER A 147 -79.42 -6.25 14.92
C SER A 147 -80.74 -5.62 15.37
N PRO A 148 -81.48 -4.93 14.47
CA PRO A 148 -82.86 -4.58 14.70
C PRO A 148 -83.74 -5.73 14.20
N ALA A 149 -83.99 -6.71 15.08
CA ALA A 149 -85.14 -7.60 14.96
C ALA A 149 -86.14 -7.20 16.05
N ILE A 150 -86.98 -6.24 15.69
CA ILE A 150 -88.38 -5.99 16.11
C ILE A 150 -88.87 -7.06 17.13
N ILE A 151 -89.25 -6.73 18.37
CA ILE A 151 -90.54 -6.12 18.75
C ILE A 151 -90.44 -5.52 20.18
N GLU A 152 -91.00 -4.31 20.30
CA GLU A 152 -91.44 -3.56 21.49
C GLU A 152 -90.44 -2.98 22.51
N GLY A 153 -90.35 -1.64 22.46
CA GLY A 153 -90.42 -0.81 23.67
C GLY A 153 -89.09 -0.25 24.18
N GLY A 154 -88.94 1.08 24.10
CA GLY A 154 -88.14 1.82 25.08
C GLY A 154 -86.99 2.65 24.51
N VAL A 155 -87.25 3.95 24.44
CA VAL A 155 -86.36 5.11 24.36
C VAL A 155 -85.04 4.94 25.14
N THR A 156 -83.90 5.34 24.55
CA THR A 156 -82.85 6.27 25.09
C THR A 156 -81.60 6.17 24.19
N ALA A 157 -81.22 7.19 23.40
CA ALA A 157 -80.65 8.49 23.76
C ALA A 157 -79.21 8.39 24.34
N TYR A 158 -78.22 8.70 23.46
CA TYR A 158 -76.90 9.31 23.68
C TYR A 158 -75.90 8.71 24.68
N SER A 159 -74.65 8.50 24.25
CA SER A 159 -73.59 9.52 24.39
C SER A 159 -72.20 8.94 24.12
N HIS A 160 -71.47 9.62 23.24
CA HIS A 160 -70.03 9.48 23.03
C HIS A 160 -69.33 10.53 23.88
N PRO A 161 -68.19 10.22 24.52
CA PRO A 161 -67.11 11.20 24.53
C PRO A 161 -65.70 10.62 24.33
N ASP A 162 -64.99 11.32 23.44
CA ASP A 162 -63.61 11.81 23.51
C ASP A 162 -62.41 10.97 24.05
N LYS A 163 -61.48 10.73 23.11
CA LYS A 163 -60.08 11.22 23.05
C LYS A 163 -59.27 11.39 24.36
N LYS A 164 -58.13 10.69 24.41
CA LYS A 164 -56.85 11.14 25.03
C LYS A 164 -55.68 10.58 24.18
N ILE A 165 -55.09 11.38 23.29
CA ILE A 165 -53.85 12.17 23.48
C ILE A 165 -52.66 11.34 24.00
N LEU A 166 -51.72 11.10 23.08
CA LEU A 166 -50.37 10.62 23.30
C LEU A 166 -49.54 11.70 24.02
N HIS A 167 -48.72 11.29 24.99
CA HIS A 167 -47.60 12.09 25.47
C HIS A 167 -46.33 11.22 25.42
N LEU A 168 -45.40 11.60 24.54
CA LEU A 168 -44.02 11.13 24.60
C LEU A 168 -43.28 12.00 25.63
N GLY A 169 -42.60 11.34 26.55
CA GLY A 169 -41.49 11.86 27.35
C GLY A 169 -40.42 10.80 27.39
#